data_AF-A0A5J4NIV4-F1
#
_entry.id   AF-A0A5J4NIV4-F1
#
_cell.length_a   1.000
_cell.length_b   1.000
_cell.length_c   1.000
_cell.angle_alpha   90.00
_cell.angle_beta   90.00
_cell.angle_gamma   90.00
#
_symmetry.space_group_name_H-M   'P 1'
#
loop_
_entity.id
_entity.type
_entity.pdbx_description
1 polymer ?
#
loop_
_entity_poly.entity_id
_entity_poly.type
_entity_poly.pdbx_seq_one_letter_code
_entity_poly.pdbx_strand_id
1 'polypeptide(L)'
;MPLSGSQEFIDSLLGRSFPRICSRTWVCLLHSQTALDPDLVVDVIDVRAQCEVQMVLKEFVECFISCPRTKLLNMLSLEFSQSNLSTLVQPPHVVSELSLITNCWIPEVADDDDSHDAPTSTPSVQKYCLLSMAGSYTDFHIDFGGSSVWYHVVWGEKTFYLIPPTQENLLSYWKWSWSPNQRYIFLPDVLHKPTPQTGVNCPGSTSPVYRLQVLPGQTILLPSGWIHAVYTSSDCLVFGGNFLNELHIPMQLRRVSIIIWHYQLTCFSLLVRYGCGASPTFRQFVIVRFSLFSVYRMEQKSGTPRKFQFPNFEKVHWFAADQIVGRLTNVLYDSQEPKPYELDAARCLSKALPRWLEKRRSLPLDERCYYLPDRSTMELSCPQLIDRLHELVSTFDLHGRGSKKTQVGILLSDVDSPEESAKLR
;
A
#
# COMPACT_ATOMS: atom_id res chain seq x y z
N MET A 1 -0.89 -25.18 45.99
CA MET A 1 -1.32 -24.39 44.81
C MET A 1 -0.14 -24.35 43.86
N PRO A 2 -0.17 -25.00 42.69
CA PRO A 2 0.95 -24.91 41.78
C PRO A 2 0.82 -23.63 40.96
N LEU A 3 1.84 -22.77 41.03
CA LEU A 3 2.06 -21.70 40.08
C LEU A 3 2.30 -22.34 38.70
N SER A 4 1.64 -21.79 37.69
CA SER A 4 1.55 -22.29 36.34
C SER A 4 2.90 -22.29 35.63
N GLY A 5 3.20 -23.37 34.89
CA GLY A 5 4.40 -23.47 34.04
C GLY A 5 4.50 -22.41 32.92
N SER A 6 3.51 -21.51 32.80
CA SER A 6 3.56 -20.33 31.95
C SER A 6 4.48 -19.22 32.50
N GLN A 7 4.59 -19.06 33.82
CA GLN A 7 5.37 -17.96 34.40
C GLN A 7 6.88 -18.23 34.32
N GLU A 8 7.31 -19.45 34.69
CA GLU A 8 8.70 -19.89 34.52
C GLU A 8 9.15 -19.86 33.05
N PHE A 9 8.21 -20.08 32.13
CA PHE A 9 8.47 -20.07 30.70
C PHE A 9 8.65 -18.63 30.14
N ILE A 10 7.82 -17.68 30.59
CA ILE A 10 7.97 -16.25 30.28
C ILE A 10 9.27 -15.69 30.86
N ASP A 11 9.62 -16.07 32.09
CA ASP A 11 10.88 -15.66 32.73
C ASP A 11 12.11 -16.22 31.98
N SER A 12 11.97 -17.38 31.33
CA SER A 12 13.03 -17.94 30.47
C SER A 12 13.21 -17.19 29.13
N LEU A 13 12.12 -16.61 28.60
CA LEU A 13 12.13 -15.79 27.36
C LEU A 13 12.79 -14.42 27.59
N LEU A 14 12.58 -13.82 28.76
CA LEU A 14 13.12 -12.50 29.11
C LEU A 14 14.63 -12.52 29.42
N GLY A 15 15.21 -13.70 29.67
CA GLY A 15 16.57 -13.83 30.22
C GLY A 15 17.68 -14.23 29.25
N ARG A 16 17.43 -14.62 27.99
CA ARG A 16 18.50 -15.16 27.10
C ARG A 16 18.33 -14.80 25.62
N SER A 17 19.47 -14.50 24.99
CA SER A 17 19.70 -14.41 23.54
C SER A 17 18.91 -15.45 22.75
N PHE A 18 18.02 -15.00 21.85
CA PHE A 18 17.10 -15.78 21.00
C PHE A 18 17.66 -17.16 20.60
N PRO A 19 17.39 -18.24 21.35
CA PRO A 19 17.66 -19.59 20.89
C PRO A 19 16.61 -19.96 19.84
N ARG A 20 16.88 -20.94 18.99
CA ARG A 20 15.91 -21.49 18.02
C ARG A 20 14.67 -22.03 18.75
N ILE A 21 13.66 -21.19 18.95
CA ILE A 21 12.38 -21.54 19.54
C ILE A 21 11.70 -22.54 18.58
N CYS A 22 11.34 -23.73 19.08
CA CYS A 22 10.63 -24.75 18.30
C CYS A 22 9.25 -24.24 17.88
N SER A 23 8.73 -24.66 16.72
CA SER A 23 7.43 -24.24 16.19
C SER A 23 6.28 -24.44 17.21
N ARG A 24 6.34 -25.53 17.99
CA ARG A 24 5.36 -25.80 19.06
C ARG A 24 5.35 -24.75 20.17
N THR A 25 6.50 -24.18 20.51
CA THR A 25 6.65 -23.22 21.59
C THR A 25 5.99 -21.88 21.27
N TRP A 26 6.08 -21.43 20.01
CA TRP A 26 5.35 -20.25 19.55
C TRP A 26 3.84 -20.46 19.51
N VAL A 27 3.39 -21.64 19.09
CA VAL A 27 1.96 -21.97 19.11
C VAL A 27 1.42 -21.95 20.55
N CYS A 28 2.21 -22.44 21.53
CA CYS A 28 1.85 -22.33 22.94
C CYS A 28 1.81 -20.88 23.45
N LEU A 29 2.70 -19.99 22.98
CA LEU A 29 2.64 -18.55 23.28
C LEU A 29 1.35 -17.92 22.75
N LEU A 30 0.99 -18.20 21.49
CA LEU A 30 -0.24 -17.69 20.89
C LEU A 30 -1.51 -18.21 21.59
N HIS A 31 -1.41 -19.39 22.23
CA HIS A 31 -2.49 -20.01 22.99
C HIS A 31 -2.49 -19.65 24.49
N SER A 32 -1.44 -18.97 24.97
CA SER A 32 -1.36 -18.55 26.35
C SER A 32 -2.19 -17.27 26.54
N GLN A 33 -3.12 -17.26 27.51
CA GLN A 33 -3.90 -16.07 27.89
C GLN A 33 -3.00 -14.85 28.21
N THR A 34 -1.71 -15.08 28.44
CA THR A 34 -0.71 -14.05 28.68
C THR A 34 -0.37 -13.21 27.44
N ALA A 35 -0.51 -13.72 26.21
CA ALA A 35 -0.14 -12.99 24.99
C ALA A 35 -1.33 -12.59 24.12
N LEU A 36 -2.27 -13.52 23.89
CA LEU A 36 -3.48 -13.32 23.10
C LEU A 36 -4.66 -13.98 23.81
N ASP A 37 -5.85 -13.41 23.65
CA ASP A 37 -7.08 -14.01 24.15
C ASP A 37 -7.42 -15.26 23.29
N PRO A 38 -7.45 -16.47 23.87
CA PRO A 38 -7.80 -17.69 23.13
C PRO A 38 -9.24 -17.67 22.60
N ASP A 39 -10.14 -16.88 23.19
CA ASP A 39 -11.53 -16.72 22.78
C ASP A 39 -11.73 -15.62 21.73
N LEU A 40 -10.65 -14.96 21.29
CA LEU A 40 -10.68 -13.97 20.22
C LEU A 40 -11.21 -14.57 18.92
N VAL A 41 -12.18 -13.90 18.29
CA VAL A 41 -12.64 -14.24 16.95
C VAL A 41 -11.65 -13.70 15.92
N VAL A 42 -11.16 -14.58 15.05
CA VAL A 42 -10.17 -14.25 14.02
C VAL A 42 -10.70 -14.53 12.61
N ASP A 43 -10.32 -13.68 11.67
CA ASP A 43 -10.57 -13.88 10.24
C ASP A 43 -9.53 -14.87 9.68
N VAL A 44 -10.01 -15.98 9.10
CA VAL A 44 -9.20 -17.07 8.56
C VAL A 44 -9.65 -17.38 7.13
N ILE A 45 -8.71 -17.69 6.24
CA ILE A 45 -9.00 -18.04 4.85
C ILE A 45 -9.04 -19.56 4.72
N ASP A 46 -10.16 -20.10 4.23
CA ASP A 46 -10.19 -21.45 3.64
C ASP A 46 -9.54 -21.38 2.27
N VAL A 47 -8.31 -21.89 2.18
CA VAL A 47 -7.45 -21.73 1.00
C VAL A 47 -8.06 -22.45 -0.22
N ARG A 48 -8.73 -23.58 -0.01
CA ARG A 48 -9.30 -24.34 -1.14
C ARG A 48 -10.56 -23.66 -1.68
N ALA A 49 -11.37 -23.09 -0.80
CA ALA A 49 -12.57 -22.36 -1.18
C ALA A 49 -12.30 -20.91 -1.61
N GLN A 50 -11.12 -20.36 -1.30
CA GLN A 50 -10.78 -18.95 -1.49
C GLN A 50 -11.85 -18.03 -0.87
N CYS A 51 -12.28 -18.37 0.35
CA CYS A 51 -13.24 -17.59 1.12
C CYS A 51 -12.75 -17.34 2.55
N GLU A 52 -13.18 -16.21 3.11
CA GLU A 52 -12.94 -15.86 4.49
C GLU A 52 -14.02 -16.48 5.39
N VAL A 53 -13.58 -17.05 6.52
CA VAL A 53 -14.41 -17.60 7.57
C VAL A 53 -13.94 -17.03 8.91
N GLN A 54 -14.87 -16.84 9.84
CA GLN A 54 -14.55 -16.47 11.21
C GLN A 54 -14.54 -17.72 12.08
N MET A 55 -13.58 -17.78 13.00
CA MET A 55 -13.50 -18.83 14.03
C MET A 55 -12.78 -18.32 15.26
N VAL A 56 -12.90 -19.05 16.35
CA VAL A 56 -12.22 -18.70 17.60
C VAL A 56 -10.74 -19.07 17.47
N LEU A 57 -9.83 -18.22 17.98
CA LEU A 57 -8.39 -18.43 17.88
C LEU A 57 -7.95 -19.80 18.41
N LYS A 58 -8.53 -20.26 19.53
CA LYS A 58 -8.28 -21.61 20.07
C LYS A 58 -8.63 -22.72 19.08
N GLU A 59 -9.76 -22.62 18.39
CA GLU A 59 -10.22 -23.61 17.41
C GLU A 59 -9.31 -23.63 16.19
N PHE A 60 -8.87 -22.45 15.74
CA PHE A 60 -7.89 -22.33 14.66
C PHE A 60 -6.55 -23.00 15.04
N VAL A 61 -6.05 -22.74 16.26
CA VAL A 61 -4.82 -23.36 16.77
C VAL A 61 -4.96 -24.87 16.88
N GLU A 62 -6.08 -25.38 17.38
CA GLU A 62 -6.38 -26.82 17.42
C GLU A 62 -6.36 -27.44 16.02
N CYS A 63 -7.00 -26.78 15.05
CA CYS A 63 -6.95 -27.19 13.64
C CYS A 63 -5.51 -27.18 13.11
N PHE A 64 -4.72 -26.15 13.46
CA PHE A 64 -3.34 -26.00 13.05
C PHE A 64 -2.45 -27.15 13.56
N ILE A 65 -2.60 -27.57 14.81
CA ILE A 65 -1.76 -28.65 15.38
C ILE A 65 -2.29 -30.05 15.09
N SER A 66 -3.53 -30.18 14.59
CA SER A 66 -4.14 -31.48 14.29
C SER A 66 -3.37 -32.28 13.23
N CYS A 67 -3.34 -33.61 13.40
CA CYS A 67 -2.72 -34.53 12.45
C CYS A 67 -3.60 -35.78 12.29
N PRO A 68 -4.18 -36.04 11.10
CA PRO A 68 -4.15 -35.20 9.90
C PRO A 68 -5.07 -33.96 10.03
N ARG A 69 -4.75 -32.90 9.27
CA ARG A 69 -5.62 -31.71 9.17
C ARG A 69 -6.80 -31.98 8.22
N THR A 70 -7.99 -31.52 8.60
CA THR A 70 -9.21 -31.66 7.77
C THR A 70 -9.40 -30.50 6.80
N LYS A 71 -8.93 -29.30 7.15
CA LYS A 71 -9.01 -28.07 6.33
C LYS A 71 -7.62 -27.48 6.12
N LEU A 72 -7.47 -26.76 5.01
CA LEU A 72 -6.28 -25.95 4.72
C LEU A 72 -6.62 -24.48 5.01
N LEU A 73 -6.19 -24.00 6.17
CA LEU A 73 -6.53 -22.70 6.72
C LEU A 73 -5.31 -21.77 6.75
N ASN A 74 -5.55 -20.47 6.61
CA ASN A 74 -4.53 -19.45 6.62
C ASN A 74 -5.01 -18.20 7.37
N MET A 75 -4.37 -17.84 8.48
CA MET A 75 -4.67 -16.64 9.26
C MET A 75 -3.65 -15.56 8.91
N LEU A 76 -4.11 -14.46 8.29
CA LEU A 76 -3.25 -13.38 7.79
C LEU A 76 -3.48 -12.04 8.48
N SER A 77 -4.63 -11.86 9.14
CA SER A 77 -5.15 -10.53 9.51
C SER A 77 -5.29 -10.34 11.02
N LEU A 78 -4.60 -11.14 11.84
CA LEU A 78 -4.63 -10.97 13.30
C LEU A 78 -3.77 -9.77 13.70
N GLU A 79 -4.40 -8.61 13.81
CA GLU A 79 -3.82 -7.38 14.37
C GLU A 79 -3.72 -7.52 15.89
N PHE A 80 -2.57 -7.21 16.47
CA PHE A 80 -2.31 -7.45 17.89
C PHE A 80 -1.75 -6.22 18.64
N SER A 81 -1.84 -5.00 18.07
CA SER A 81 -1.28 -3.81 18.72
C SER A 81 -1.88 -3.53 20.09
N GLN A 82 -3.13 -3.93 20.32
CA GLN A 82 -3.86 -3.75 21.58
C GLN A 82 -3.76 -4.96 22.52
N SER A 83 -2.95 -5.98 22.20
CA SER A 83 -2.75 -7.15 23.07
C SER A 83 -1.39 -7.11 23.78
N ASN A 84 -1.21 -8.01 24.75
CA ASN A 84 0.06 -8.16 25.46
C ASN A 84 1.22 -8.55 24.53
N LEU A 85 0.93 -9.24 23.41
CA LEU A 85 1.93 -9.58 22.39
C LEU A 85 2.60 -8.33 21.78
N SER A 86 1.93 -7.18 21.81
CA SER A 86 2.47 -5.89 21.34
C SER A 86 3.75 -5.49 22.07
N THR A 87 3.92 -5.91 23.32
CA THR A 87 5.13 -5.63 24.11
C THR A 87 6.36 -6.42 23.65
N LEU A 88 6.13 -7.58 23.03
CA LEU A 88 7.19 -8.51 22.60
C LEU A 88 7.66 -8.27 21.17
N VAL A 89 6.85 -7.61 20.35
CA VAL A 89 7.14 -7.38 18.93
C VAL A 89 7.16 -5.89 18.63
N GLN A 90 8.28 -5.42 18.11
CA GLN A 90 8.43 -4.06 17.59
C GLN A 90 8.68 -4.10 16.08
N PRO A 91 8.03 -3.22 15.30
CA PRO A 91 8.37 -3.05 13.90
C PRO A 91 9.85 -2.68 13.72
N PRO A 92 10.47 -3.00 12.57
CA PRO A 92 11.83 -2.56 12.27
C PRO A 92 11.98 -1.04 12.41
N HIS A 93 13.13 -0.57 12.90
CA HIS A 93 13.38 0.86 13.15
C HIS A 93 13.03 1.76 11.96
N VAL A 94 13.40 1.34 10.75
CA VAL A 94 13.10 2.05 9.49
C VAL A 94 11.60 2.22 9.24
N VAL A 95 10.75 1.32 9.75
CA VAL A 95 9.29 1.48 9.66
C VAL A 95 8.84 2.64 10.55
N SER A 96 9.39 2.74 11.76
CA SER A 96 9.10 3.85 12.68
C SER A 96 9.56 5.19 12.12
N GLU A 97 10.70 5.24 11.42
CA GLU A 97 11.20 6.46 10.77
C GLU A 97 10.36 6.91 9.57
N LEU A 98 9.73 5.98 8.85
CA LEU A 98 9.02 6.27 7.60
C LEU A 98 7.49 6.38 7.76
N SER A 99 6.93 5.74 8.78
CA SER A 99 5.49 5.61 8.98
C SER A 99 4.81 6.96 9.17
N LEU A 100 3.83 7.29 8.33
CA LEU A 100 3.00 8.49 8.51
C LEU A 100 2.19 8.44 9.80
N ILE A 101 1.75 7.26 10.24
CA ILE A 101 1.04 7.15 11.52
C ILE A 101 1.99 7.47 12.67
N THR A 102 3.22 6.96 12.63
CA THR A 102 4.19 7.18 13.71
C THR A 102 4.66 8.63 13.78
N ASN A 103 4.83 9.28 12.63
CA ASN A 103 5.47 10.60 12.56
C ASN A 103 4.51 11.78 12.36
N CYS A 104 3.26 11.53 11.95
CA CYS A 104 2.32 12.60 11.62
C CYS A 104 0.99 12.49 12.36
N TRP A 105 0.60 11.32 12.88
CA TRP A 105 -0.70 11.19 13.53
C TRP A 105 -0.76 11.99 14.83
N ILE A 106 -1.74 12.89 14.92
CA ILE A 106 -2.02 13.67 16.14
C ILE A 106 -3.32 13.11 16.74
N PRO A 107 -3.27 12.51 17.94
CA PRO A 107 -4.47 12.06 18.63
C PRO A 107 -5.40 13.24 18.93
N GLU A 108 -6.68 13.07 18.64
CA GLU A 108 -7.72 14.02 19.08
C GLU A 108 -7.94 13.84 20.59
N VAL A 109 -7.89 14.92 21.35
CA VAL A 109 -8.17 14.90 22.79
C VAL A 109 -9.68 14.71 22.95
N ALA A 110 -10.11 13.69 23.69
CA ALA A 110 -11.51 13.61 24.12
C ALA A 110 -11.79 14.75 25.09
N ASP A 111 -12.81 15.56 24.84
CA ASP A 111 -13.40 16.36 25.90
C ASP A 111 -13.97 15.38 26.95
N ASP A 112 -13.60 15.55 28.21
CA ASP A 112 -13.86 14.64 29.35
C ASP A 112 -15.36 14.36 29.64
N ASP A 113 -16.31 14.81 28.81
CA ASP A 113 -17.75 14.86 29.15
C ASP A 113 -18.69 14.02 28.25
N ASP A 114 -18.25 13.44 27.13
CA ASP A 114 -19.12 12.61 26.26
C ASP A 114 -18.69 11.14 26.18
N SER A 115 -19.27 10.36 27.09
CA SER A 115 -19.03 8.93 27.30
C SER A 115 -19.74 7.99 26.31
N HIS A 116 -19.78 8.31 25.00
CA HIS A 116 -20.37 7.38 24.03
C HIS A 116 -19.69 7.15 22.67
N ASP A 117 -18.65 7.90 22.26
CA ASP A 117 -17.85 7.53 21.09
C ASP A 117 -16.38 7.92 21.30
N ALA A 118 -15.50 6.93 21.39
CA ALA A 118 -14.07 7.17 21.62
C ALA A 118 -13.48 8.08 20.52
N PRO A 119 -12.60 9.04 20.87
CA PRO A 119 -11.87 9.84 19.88
C PRO A 119 -11.18 8.90 18.90
N THR A 120 -11.04 9.31 17.63
CA THR A 120 -10.48 8.44 16.57
C THR A 120 -9.16 7.79 17.02
N SER A 121 -9.24 6.52 17.41
CA SER A 121 -8.10 5.80 17.94
C SER A 121 -7.03 5.68 16.86
N THR A 122 -5.76 5.74 17.27
CA THR A 122 -4.64 5.64 16.34
C THR A 122 -4.82 4.39 15.46
N PRO A 123 -4.79 4.52 14.12
CA PRO A 123 -4.94 3.41 13.21
C PRO A 123 -3.95 2.29 13.54
N SER A 124 -4.49 1.10 13.81
CA SER A 124 -3.71 -0.09 14.19
C SER A 124 -3.56 -1.01 12.98
N VAL A 125 -2.42 -0.91 12.30
CA VAL A 125 -2.06 -1.69 11.10
C VAL A 125 -0.58 -2.10 11.10
N GLN A 126 0.15 -1.80 12.18
CA GLN A 126 1.61 -1.91 12.24
C GLN A 126 2.08 -3.29 12.71
N LYS A 127 1.19 -4.10 13.31
CA LYS A 127 1.52 -5.37 13.97
C LYS A 127 0.48 -6.45 13.67
N TYR A 128 0.81 -7.32 12.72
CA TYR A 128 0.04 -8.51 12.37
C TYR A 128 0.80 -9.78 12.69
N CYS A 129 0.09 -10.76 13.26
CA CYS A 129 0.57 -12.12 13.46
C CYS A 129 -0.06 -13.02 12.41
N LEU A 130 0.75 -13.67 11.59
CA LEU A 130 0.28 -14.56 10.55
C LEU A 130 0.67 -15.99 10.89
N LEU A 131 -0.31 -16.89 10.89
CA LEU A 131 -0.08 -18.32 11.06
C LEU A 131 -0.69 -19.06 9.88
N SER A 132 0.16 -19.74 9.13
CA SER A 132 -0.19 -20.31 7.82
C SER A 132 0.18 -21.78 7.76
N MET A 133 -0.77 -22.61 7.32
CA MET A 133 -0.53 -24.03 7.09
C MET A 133 0.30 -24.25 5.81
N ALA A 134 1.09 -25.32 5.77
CA ALA A 134 1.77 -25.77 4.55
C ALA A 134 0.77 -25.98 3.42
N GLY A 135 1.06 -25.41 2.25
CA GLY A 135 0.18 -25.39 1.09
C GLY A 135 -0.72 -24.16 0.97
N SER A 136 -0.74 -23.26 1.96
CA SER A 136 -1.54 -22.03 1.88
C SER A 136 -1.07 -21.12 0.73
N TYR A 137 -2.03 -20.52 0.02
CA TYR A 137 -1.81 -19.58 -1.08
C TYR A 137 -2.69 -18.34 -0.93
N THR A 138 -2.10 -17.17 -1.09
CA THR A 138 -2.78 -15.88 -1.21
C THR A 138 -2.51 -15.34 -2.61
N ASP A 139 -3.57 -15.10 -3.38
CA ASP A 139 -3.46 -14.69 -4.79
C ASP A 139 -2.92 -13.26 -4.96
N PHE A 140 -2.64 -12.88 -6.20
CA PHE A 140 -2.02 -11.58 -6.51
C PHE A 140 -2.86 -10.39 -6.00
N HIS A 141 -2.23 -9.52 -5.21
CA HIS A 141 -2.85 -8.32 -4.68
C HIS A 141 -1.84 -7.19 -4.49
N ILE A 142 -2.36 -5.99 -4.24
CA ILE A 142 -1.63 -4.85 -3.69
C ILE A 142 -2.22 -4.59 -2.31
N ASP A 143 -1.36 -4.36 -1.32
CA ASP A 143 -1.81 -4.06 0.04
C ASP A 143 -2.72 -2.84 0.11
N PHE A 144 -3.65 -2.88 1.07
CA PHE A 144 -4.67 -1.85 1.27
C PHE A 144 -4.06 -0.45 1.41
N GLY A 145 -4.72 0.53 0.80
CA GLY A 145 -4.23 1.91 0.70
C GLY A 145 -2.95 2.07 -0.12
N GLY A 146 -2.44 1.02 -0.77
CA GLY A 146 -1.12 1.02 -1.39
C GLY A 146 0.01 1.18 -0.37
N SER A 147 -0.18 0.65 0.84
CA SER A 147 0.83 0.70 1.90
C SER A 147 2.11 -0.06 1.53
N SER A 148 3.20 0.27 2.22
CA SER A 148 4.40 -0.58 2.26
C SER A 148 4.25 -1.59 3.39
N VAL A 149 4.94 -2.72 3.30
CA VAL A 149 4.85 -3.82 4.28
C VAL A 149 6.22 -4.17 4.81
N TRP A 150 6.31 -4.44 6.11
CA TRP A 150 7.41 -5.20 6.70
C TRP A 150 6.93 -6.62 7.02
N TYR A 151 7.79 -7.60 6.78
CA TYR A 151 7.42 -9.02 6.89
C TYR A 151 8.62 -9.83 7.37
N HIS A 152 8.49 -10.46 8.54
CA HIS A 152 9.54 -11.22 9.20
C HIS A 152 9.12 -12.66 9.46
N VAL A 153 9.80 -13.62 8.85
CA VAL A 153 9.51 -15.04 9.04
C VAL A 153 10.19 -15.52 10.32
N VAL A 154 9.41 -15.89 11.33
CA VAL A 154 9.94 -16.42 12.60
C VAL A 154 10.38 -17.86 12.41
N TRP A 155 9.51 -18.68 11.82
CA TRP A 155 9.78 -20.06 11.42
C TRP A 155 8.89 -20.47 10.25
N GLY A 156 9.28 -21.54 9.57
CA GLY A 156 8.66 -21.95 8.30
C GLY A 156 9.22 -21.19 7.11
N GLU A 157 8.48 -21.14 6.01
CA GLU A 157 8.94 -20.50 4.78
C GLU A 157 7.79 -19.90 3.96
N LYS A 158 8.08 -18.76 3.34
CA LYS A 158 7.20 -18.09 2.37
C LYS A 158 7.89 -17.92 1.03
N THR A 159 7.17 -18.11 -0.05
CA THR A 159 7.58 -17.76 -1.40
C THR A 159 6.68 -16.64 -1.92
N PHE A 160 7.26 -15.47 -2.15
CA PHE A 160 6.60 -14.33 -2.78
C PHE A 160 6.80 -14.38 -4.30
N TYR A 161 5.73 -14.07 -5.03
CA TYR A 161 5.74 -13.83 -6.47
C TYR A 161 5.47 -12.35 -6.69
N LEU A 162 6.50 -11.60 -7.07
CA LEU A 162 6.52 -10.15 -7.10
C LEU A 162 6.45 -9.62 -8.52
N ILE A 163 5.59 -8.63 -8.76
CA ILE A 163 5.47 -7.92 -10.04
C ILE A 163 5.69 -6.43 -9.75
N PRO A 164 6.65 -5.77 -10.43
CA PRO A 164 6.95 -4.37 -10.18
C PRO A 164 5.77 -3.48 -10.58
N PRO A 165 5.48 -2.38 -9.85
CA PRO A 165 4.34 -1.49 -10.10
C PRO A 165 4.56 -0.53 -11.27
N THR A 166 4.97 -1.07 -12.42
CA THR A 166 5.02 -0.31 -13.67
C THR A 166 3.60 0.11 -14.07
N GLN A 167 3.48 1.17 -14.85
CA GLN A 167 2.17 1.62 -15.33
C GLN A 167 1.43 0.50 -16.07
N GLU A 168 2.14 -0.27 -16.89
CA GLU A 168 1.61 -1.40 -17.64
C GLU A 168 1.14 -2.55 -16.74
N ASN A 169 1.95 -2.95 -15.75
CA ASN A 169 1.58 -4.02 -14.82
C ASN A 169 0.38 -3.63 -13.96
N LEU A 170 0.33 -2.38 -13.48
CA LEU A 170 -0.82 -1.87 -12.76
C LEU A 170 -2.08 -1.88 -13.64
N LEU A 171 -1.99 -1.45 -14.89
CA LEU A 171 -3.11 -1.50 -15.83
C LEU A 171 -3.64 -2.93 -16.02
N SER A 172 -2.76 -3.93 -16.16
CA SER A 172 -3.14 -5.33 -16.27
C SER A 172 -3.73 -5.89 -14.98
N TYR A 173 -3.13 -5.57 -13.82
CA TYR A 173 -3.63 -5.95 -12.51
C TYR A 173 -5.06 -5.44 -12.27
N TRP A 174 -5.33 -4.18 -12.58
CA TRP A 174 -6.67 -3.62 -12.39
C TRP A 174 -7.72 -4.24 -13.31
N LYS A 175 -7.36 -4.53 -14.57
CA LYS A 175 -8.26 -5.25 -15.49
C LYS A 175 -8.56 -6.66 -14.99
N TRP A 176 -7.54 -7.35 -14.48
CA TRP A 176 -7.67 -8.69 -13.92
C TRP A 176 -8.51 -8.70 -12.63
N SER A 177 -8.21 -7.81 -11.68
CA SER A 177 -8.88 -7.75 -10.37
C SER A 177 -10.36 -7.40 -10.46
N TRP A 178 -10.80 -6.74 -11.53
CA TRP A 178 -12.22 -6.44 -11.79
C TRP A 178 -12.88 -7.44 -12.75
N SER A 179 -12.15 -8.43 -13.23
CA SER A 179 -12.73 -9.46 -14.08
C SER A 179 -13.72 -10.29 -13.27
N PRO A 180 -14.96 -10.53 -13.75
CA PRO A 180 -15.87 -11.48 -13.12
C PRO A 180 -15.28 -12.90 -13.09
N ASN A 181 -14.27 -13.16 -13.94
CA ASN A 181 -13.56 -14.44 -14.03
C ASN A 181 -12.19 -14.41 -13.32
N GLN A 182 -11.90 -13.43 -12.44
CA GLN A 182 -10.61 -13.28 -11.74
C GLN A 182 -10.10 -14.62 -11.19
N ARG A 183 -10.98 -15.38 -10.51
CA ARG A 183 -10.66 -16.68 -9.87
C ARG A 183 -10.19 -17.77 -10.84
N TYR A 184 -10.47 -17.62 -12.13
CA TYR A 184 -10.12 -18.60 -13.18
C TYR A 184 -8.98 -18.12 -14.08
N ILE A 185 -8.47 -16.91 -13.87
CA ILE A 185 -7.42 -16.31 -14.69
C ILE A 185 -6.20 -16.09 -13.79
N PHE A 186 -5.07 -16.68 -14.14
CA PHE A 186 -3.82 -16.44 -13.43
C PHE A 186 -3.20 -15.13 -13.93
N LEU A 187 -3.02 -14.13 -13.07
CA LEU A 187 -2.55 -12.79 -13.46
C LEU A 187 -1.28 -12.81 -14.34
N PRO A 188 -0.24 -13.61 -14.02
CA PRO A 188 0.96 -13.69 -14.85
C PRO A 188 0.72 -14.03 -16.32
N ASP A 189 -0.34 -14.80 -16.63
CA ASP A 189 -0.64 -15.21 -18.02
C ASP A 189 -1.17 -14.05 -18.87
N VAL A 190 -1.65 -12.97 -18.23
CA VAL A 190 -2.18 -11.78 -18.91
C VAL A 190 -1.25 -10.56 -18.84
N LEU A 191 -0.05 -10.72 -18.26
CA LEU A 191 0.98 -9.68 -18.27
C LEU A 191 1.68 -9.64 -19.63
N HIS A 192 2.04 -8.43 -20.08
CA HIS A 192 2.88 -8.31 -21.27
C HIS A 192 4.27 -8.85 -20.98
N LYS A 193 4.79 -9.64 -21.92
CA LYS A 193 6.15 -10.16 -21.82
C LYS A 193 7.14 -9.02 -22.07
N PRO A 194 8.18 -8.88 -21.22
CA PRO A 194 9.18 -7.84 -21.41
C PRO A 194 9.86 -7.98 -22.79
N THR A 195 10.01 -6.85 -23.50
CA THR A 195 10.81 -6.79 -24.72
C THR A 195 12.28 -6.55 -24.37
N PRO A 196 13.25 -7.02 -25.18
CA PRO A 196 14.69 -6.94 -24.88
C PRO A 196 15.28 -5.52 -24.71
N GLN A 197 14.48 -4.48 -24.89
CA GLN A 197 14.93 -3.08 -25.01
C GLN A 197 14.68 -2.25 -23.75
N THR A 198 13.95 -2.77 -22.76
CA THR A 198 13.72 -2.07 -21.48
C THR A 198 14.69 -2.60 -20.42
N GLY A 199 15.77 -1.86 -20.19
CA GLY A 199 16.94 -2.22 -19.38
C GLY A 199 16.73 -2.37 -17.86
N VAL A 200 15.66 -3.04 -17.44
CA VAL A 200 15.37 -3.31 -16.01
C VAL A 200 15.37 -4.82 -15.72
N ASN A 201 15.71 -5.68 -16.67
CA ASN A 201 15.61 -7.13 -16.51
C ASN A 201 16.98 -7.81 -16.39
N CYS A 202 17.05 -8.81 -15.51
CA CYS A 202 18.11 -9.79 -15.50
C CYS A 202 18.27 -10.40 -16.91
N PRO A 203 19.49 -10.51 -17.46
CA PRO A 203 19.70 -11.14 -18.76
C PRO A 203 19.10 -12.56 -18.77
N GLY A 204 18.08 -12.79 -19.60
CA GLY A 204 17.48 -14.11 -19.81
C GLY A 204 16.13 -14.39 -19.15
N SER A 205 15.56 -13.48 -18.34
CA SER A 205 14.19 -13.67 -17.84
C SER A 205 13.15 -13.11 -18.80
N THR A 206 12.27 -13.97 -19.33
CA THR A 206 11.09 -13.59 -20.12
C THR A 206 9.83 -13.39 -19.25
N SER A 207 9.95 -13.53 -17.93
CA SER A 207 8.84 -13.44 -16.98
C SER A 207 8.80 -12.05 -16.33
N PRO A 208 7.65 -11.36 -16.33
CA PRO A 208 7.45 -10.13 -15.55
C PRO A 208 7.31 -10.38 -14.03
N VAL A 209 7.39 -11.65 -13.59
CA VAL A 209 7.23 -12.08 -12.20
C VAL A 209 8.57 -12.54 -11.63
N TYR A 210 8.96 -11.94 -10.51
CA TYR A 210 10.12 -12.33 -9.71
C TYR A 210 9.69 -13.30 -8.61
N ARG A 211 10.47 -14.34 -8.36
CA ARG A 211 10.25 -15.27 -7.24
C ARG A 211 11.24 -14.94 -6.13
N LEU A 212 10.73 -14.68 -4.93
CA LEU A 212 11.52 -14.42 -3.73
C LEU A 212 11.15 -15.42 -2.64
N GLN A 213 12.12 -16.23 -2.22
CA GLN A 213 11.97 -17.13 -1.08
C GLN A 213 12.41 -16.38 0.19
N VAL A 214 11.59 -16.44 1.24
CA VAL A 214 11.83 -15.82 2.55
C VAL A 214 11.87 -16.92 3.60
N LEU A 215 13.07 -17.12 4.15
CA LEU A 215 13.43 -18.17 5.10
C LEU A 215 13.34 -17.68 6.55
N PRO A 216 13.40 -18.57 7.55
CA PRO A 216 13.40 -18.18 8.96
C PRO A 216 14.49 -17.16 9.32
N GLY A 217 14.11 -16.16 10.09
CA GLY A 217 14.97 -15.05 10.51
C GLY A 217 15.14 -13.95 9.46
N GLN A 218 14.60 -14.11 8.25
CA GLN A 218 14.68 -13.08 7.22
C GLN A 218 13.53 -12.09 7.33
N THR A 219 13.85 -10.82 7.07
CA THR A 219 12.90 -9.72 6.98
C THR A 219 12.91 -9.15 5.57
N ILE A 220 11.73 -8.89 5.01
CA ILE A 220 11.58 -8.12 3.79
C ILE A 220 10.82 -6.82 4.08
N LEU A 221 11.16 -5.79 3.31
CA LEU A 221 10.38 -4.55 3.22
C LEU A 221 9.85 -4.48 1.79
N LEU A 222 8.54 -4.61 1.63
CA LEU A 222 7.87 -4.52 0.34
C LEU A 222 7.39 -3.08 0.12
N PRO A 223 7.90 -2.36 -0.89
CA PRO A 223 7.49 -0.98 -1.14
C PRO A 223 6.05 -0.86 -1.63
N SER A 224 5.50 0.35 -1.53
CA SER A 224 4.15 0.70 -1.99
C SER A 224 3.88 0.26 -3.43
N GLY A 225 2.71 -0.36 -3.62
CA GLY A 225 2.15 -0.67 -4.93
C GLY A 225 2.63 -1.96 -5.58
N TRP A 226 3.63 -2.64 -5.02
CA TRP A 226 4.11 -3.93 -5.55
C TRP A 226 2.99 -4.96 -5.53
N ILE A 227 2.72 -5.52 -6.72
CA ILE A 227 1.71 -6.57 -6.88
C ILE A 227 2.36 -7.89 -6.48
N HIS A 228 1.73 -8.66 -5.60
CA HIS A 228 2.34 -9.88 -5.11
C HIS A 228 1.34 -10.98 -4.76
N ALA A 229 1.76 -12.24 -4.96
CA ALA A 229 1.10 -13.43 -4.43
C ALA A 229 2.05 -14.15 -3.47
N VAL A 230 1.52 -14.94 -2.53
CA VAL A 230 2.31 -15.61 -1.49
C VAL A 230 1.94 -17.08 -1.39
N TYR A 231 2.93 -17.95 -1.50
CA TYR A 231 2.82 -19.39 -1.26
C TYR A 231 3.56 -19.79 0.01
N THR A 232 2.96 -20.69 0.79
CA THR A 232 3.49 -21.19 2.07
C THR A 232 3.94 -22.64 1.89
N SER A 233 5.24 -22.87 1.71
CA SER A 233 5.80 -24.20 1.42
C SER A 233 5.86 -25.11 2.65
N SER A 234 5.98 -24.54 3.84
CA SER A 234 5.89 -25.24 5.12
C SER A 234 5.03 -24.43 6.09
N ASP A 235 4.50 -25.07 7.14
CA ASP A 235 3.87 -24.37 8.25
C ASP A 235 4.73 -23.19 8.69
N CYS A 236 4.11 -22.03 8.88
CA CYS A 236 4.84 -20.78 9.02
C CYS A 236 4.18 -19.81 10.01
N LEU A 237 5.02 -19.18 10.84
CA LEU A 237 4.67 -18.03 11.66
C LEU A 237 5.45 -16.81 11.18
N VAL A 238 4.74 -15.71 11.00
CA VAL A 238 5.30 -14.44 10.55
C VAL A 238 4.76 -13.31 11.41
N PHE A 239 5.61 -12.34 11.71
CA PHE A 239 5.18 -11.01 12.12
C PHE A 239 5.35 -10.02 10.98
N GLY A 240 4.36 -9.18 10.76
CA GLY A 240 4.41 -8.14 9.74
C GLY A 240 3.59 -6.92 10.11
N GLY A 241 3.51 -5.98 9.19
CA GLY A 241 2.74 -4.75 9.38
C GLY A 241 2.80 -3.83 8.18
N ASN A 242 1.79 -2.98 8.07
CA ASN A 242 1.61 -2.03 7.01
C ASN A 242 1.98 -0.62 7.50
N PHE A 243 2.54 0.19 6.61
CA PHE A 243 2.80 1.59 6.87
C PHE A 243 2.70 2.41 5.58
N LEU A 244 2.13 3.60 5.69
CA LEU A 244 2.21 4.63 4.66
C LEU A 244 3.46 5.46 4.90
N ASN A 245 4.05 6.04 3.87
CA ASN A 245 5.22 6.90 4.00
C ASN A 245 5.23 8.01 2.94
N GLU A 246 5.96 9.09 3.20
CA GLU A 246 6.00 10.25 2.32
C GLU A 246 6.62 9.95 0.95
N LEU A 247 7.63 9.06 0.91
CA LEU A 247 8.35 8.68 -0.31
C LEU A 247 7.40 8.13 -1.38
N HIS A 248 6.31 7.48 -0.95
CA HIS A 248 5.36 6.81 -1.82
C HIS A 248 3.99 7.48 -1.86
N ILE A 249 3.80 8.69 -1.34
CA ILE A 249 2.54 9.44 -1.50
C ILE A 249 2.07 9.48 -2.96
N PRO A 250 2.94 9.71 -3.96
CA PRO A 250 2.53 9.62 -5.36
C PRO A 250 1.95 8.27 -5.77
N MET A 251 2.48 7.15 -5.25
CA MET A 251 1.98 5.80 -5.50
C MET A 251 0.68 5.51 -4.71
N GLN A 252 0.66 5.84 -3.42
CA GLN A 252 -0.49 5.72 -2.52
C GLN A 252 -1.72 6.48 -3.06
N LEU A 253 -1.50 7.62 -3.71
CA LEU A 253 -2.54 8.46 -4.33
C LEU A 253 -2.69 8.24 -5.84
N ARG A 254 -1.91 7.33 -6.46
CA ARG A 254 -1.76 7.23 -7.92
C ARG A 254 -3.06 6.91 -8.61
N ARG A 255 -3.50 7.74 -9.55
CA ARG A 255 -4.56 7.38 -10.50
C ARG A 255 -3.93 6.73 -11.73
N VAL A 256 -4.47 5.62 -12.18
CA VAL A 256 -4.05 4.98 -13.44
C VAL A 256 -5.09 5.33 -14.51
N SER A 257 -4.82 6.22 -15.45
CA SER A 257 -5.80 6.48 -16.53
C SER A 257 -5.67 5.43 -17.64
N ILE A 258 -6.74 4.67 -17.93
CA ILE A 258 -6.86 3.91 -19.18
C ILE A 258 -7.60 4.77 -20.21
N ILE A 259 -7.00 4.98 -21.37
CA ILE A 259 -7.76 5.32 -22.58
C ILE A 259 -8.12 3.98 -23.23
N ILE A 260 -9.34 3.48 -23.00
CA ILE A 260 -9.83 2.32 -23.73
C ILE A 260 -10.39 2.86 -25.04
N TRP A 261 -9.72 2.59 -26.15
CA TRP A 261 -10.34 2.69 -27.47
C TRP A 261 -11.35 1.55 -27.57
N HIS A 262 -12.62 1.85 -27.30
CA HIS A 262 -13.69 0.90 -27.53
C HIS A 262 -13.88 0.78 -29.05
N TYR A 263 -13.21 -0.18 -29.69
CA TYR A 263 -13.56 -0.58 -31.04
C TYR A 263 -14.91 -1.30 -30.99
N GLN A 264 -16.02 -0.57 -31.14
CA GLN A 264 -17.30 -1.19 -31.50
C GLN A 264 -17.24 -1.67 -32.95
N LEU A 265 -16.51 -2.77 -33.19
CA LEU A 265 -16.46 -3.47 -34.47
C LEU A 265 -17.65 -4.43 -34.66
N THR A 266 -18.64 -4.43 -33.75
CA THR A 266 -19.80 -5.33 -33.81
C THR A 266 -20.96 -4.80 -34.64
N CYS A 267 -21.03 -3.49 -34.92
CA CYS A 267 -22.15 -2.93 -35.69
C CYS A 267 -21.86 -2.85 -37.21
N PHE A 268 -20.59 -2.81 -37.63
CA PHE A 268 -20.26 -2.64 -39.05
C PHE A 268 -20.44 -3.93 -39.87
N SER A 269 -20.18 -5.10 -39.28
CA SER A 269 -20.37 -6.39 -39.95
C SER A 269 -21.85 -6.78 -40.12
N LEU A 270 -22.74 -6.26 -39.28
CA LEU A 270 -24.20 -6.46 -39.40
C LEU A 270 -24.83 -5.48 -40.41
N LEU A 271 -24.36 -4.23 -40.49
CA LEU A 271 -24.87 -3.25 -41.45
C LEU A 271 -24.44 -3.55 -42.91
N VAL A 272 -23.25 -4.12 -43.11
CA VAL A 272 -22.79 -4.54 -44.46
C VAL A 272 -23.51 -5.81 -44.95
N ARG A 273 -24.05 -6.65 -44.05
CA ARG A 273 -24.84 -7.84 -44.44
C ARG A 273 -26.29 -7.55 -44.81
N TYR A 274 -26.84 -6.38 -44.44
CA TYR A 274 -28.26 -6.05 -44.66
C TYR A 274 -28.51 -4.85 -45.59
N GLY A 275 -27.52 -4.42 -46.38
CA GLY A 275 -27.78 -3.65 -47.61
C GLY A 275 -28.40 -2.25 -47.44
N CYS A 276 -28.26 -1.60 -46.29
CA CYS A 276 -28.67 -0.20 -46.14
C CYS A 276 -27.49 0.73 -46.51
N GLY A 277 -27.68 1.55 -47.54
CA GLY A 277 -26.69 2.49 -48.05
C GLY A 277 -26.15 3.42 -46.97
N ALA A 278 -24.85 3.40 -46.76
CA ALA A 278 -24.17 4.28 -45.82
C ALA A 278 -23.80 5.61 -46.50
N SER A 279 -24.37 6.71 -46.00
CA SER A 279 -23.88 8.08 -46.24
C SER A 279 -22.58 8.32 -45.44
N PRO A 280 -21.57 9.05 -45.96
CA PRO A 280 -20.24 9.14 -45.36
C PRO A 280 -20.13 10.32 -44.39
N THR A 281 -20.96 10.38 -43.35
CA THR A 281 -20.78 11.39 -42.29
C THR A 281 -21.28 10.84 -40.97
N PHE A 282 -20.36 10.31 -40.15
CA PHE A 282 -20.31 10.42 -38.69
C PHE A 282 -19.26 9.41 -38.17
N ARG A 283 -17.99 9.85 -38.08
CA ARG A 283 -17.00 9.20 -37.22
C ARG A 283 -16.93 9.96 -35.90
N GLN A 284 -17.94 9.77 -35.05
CA GLN A 284 -17.86 10.25 -33.67
C GLN A 284 -16.98 9.26 -32.89
N PHE A 285 -15.70 9.58 -32.73
CA PHE A 285 -14.83 8.86 -31.80
C PHE A 285 -15.28 9.18 -30.38
N VAL A 286 -16.02 8.27 -29.74
CA VAL A 286 -16.30 8.37 -28.31
C VAL A 286 -15.05 7.88 -27.57
N ILE A 287 -14.18 8.82 -27.18
CA ILE A 287 -13.10 8.53 -26.23
C ILE A 287 -13.74 8.37 -24.86
N VAL A 288 -14.00 7.13 -24.43
CA VAL A 288 -14.35 6.86 -23.03
C VAL A 288 -13.06 6.79 -22.24
N ARG A 289 -12.70 7.90 -21.58
CA ARG A 289 -11.60 7.93 -20.61
C ARG A 289 -12.04 7.21 -19.33
N PHE A 290 -11.64 5.96 -19.18
CA PHE A 290 -11.70 5.28 -17.88
C PHE A 290 -10.50 5.70 -17.04
N SER A 291 -10.68 6.64 -16.12
CA SER A 291 -9.68 6.83 -15.07
C SER A 291 -9.77 5.65 -14.11
N LEU A 292 -8.84 4.69 -14.14
CA LEU A 292 -8.66 3.80 -13.01
C LEU A 292 -8.08 4.60 -11.83
N PHE A 293 -8.41 4.12 -10.65
CA PHE A 293 -8.31 4.87 -9.43
C PHE A 293 -7.03 4.48 -8.65
N SER A 294 -6.66 5.25 -7.62
CA SER A 294 -5.67 4.78 -6.65
C SER A 294 -6.21 3.62 -5.85
N VAL A 295 -5.35 2.79 -5.24
CA VAL A 295 -5.77 1.64 -4.40
C VAL A 295 -6.91 2.07 -3.47
N TYR A 296 -6.69 3.15 -2.73
CA TYR A 296 -7.70 3.81 -1.91
C TYR A 296 -9.01 4.15 -2.65
N ARG A 297 -8.94 4.77 -3.82
CA ARG A 297 -10.15 5.19 -4.56
C ARG A 297 -10.83 4.00 -5.27
N MET A 298 -10.13 2.90 -5.50
CA MET A 298 -10.73 1.65 -5.96
C MET A 298 -11.49 0.98 -4.85
N GLU A 299 -10.87 0.82 -3.67
CA GLU A 299 -11.54 0.31 -2.46
C GLU A 299 -12.87 1.05 -2.19
N GLN A 300 -12.85 2.39 -2.33
CA GLN A 300 -14.03 3.23 -2.17
C GLN A 300 -15.12 3.01 -3.24
N LYS A 301 -14.76 2.55 -4.45
CA LYS A 301 -15.68 2.37 -5.58
C LYS A 301 -16.18 0.94 -5.75
N SER A 302 -15.36 -0.05 -5.42
CA SER A 302 -15.76 -1.46 -5.37
C SER A 302 -16.69 -1.75 -4.19
N GLY A 303 -16.85 -0.81 -3.26
CA GLY A 303 -17.57 -1.05 -2.01
C GLY A 303 -16.80 -2.01 -1.10
N THR A 304 -15.46 -2.02 -1.20
CA THR A 304 -14.61 -2.85 -0.34
C THR A 304 -14.94 -2.55 1.12
N PRO A 305 -15.29 -3.56 1.94
CA PRO A 305 -15.61 -3.36 3.35
C PRO A 305 -14.52 -2.56 4.07
N ARG A 306 -14.91 -1.68 5.01
CA ARG A 306 -13.96 -0.80 5.74
C ARG A 306 -12.81 -1.58 6.38
N LYS A 307 -13.04 -2.82 6.82
CA LYS A 307 -12.01 -3.68 7.41
C LYS A 307 -10.86 -4.06 6.47
N PHE A 308 -11.04 -3.92 5.15
CA PHE A 308 -10.00 -4.16 4.14
C PHE A 308 -9.46 -2.85 3.55
N GLN A 309 -9.77 -1.71 4.15
CA GLN A 309 -9.24 -0.40 3.76
C GLN A 309 -8.24 0.08 4.80
N PHE A 310 -7.31 0.93 4.38
CA PHE A 310 -6.43 1.59 5.33
C PHE A 310 -7.25 2.53 6.24
N PRO A 311 -7.21 2.36 7.58
CA PRO A 311 -8.03 3.17 8.48
C PRO A 311 -7.60 4.62 8.42
N ASN A 312 -8.57 5.53 8.35
CA ASN A 312 -8.35 6.98 8.36
C ASN A 312 -7.35 7.46 7.28
N PHE A 313 -7.30 6.79 6.13
CA PHE A 313 -6.36 7.09 5.05
C PHE A 313 -6.33 8.58 4.67
N GLU A 314 -7.50 9.22 4.49
CA GLU A 314 -7.56 10.65 4.16
C GLU A 314 -6.99 11.51 5.30
N LYS A 315 -7.35 11.21 6.56
CA LYS A 315 -6.90 11.96 7.74
C LYS A 315 -5.38 11.89 7.93
N VAL A 316 -4.77 10.70 7.81
CA VAL A 316 -3.31 10.53 7.87
C VAL A 316 -2.61 11.42 6.83
N HIS A 317 -3.16 11.52 5.61
CA HIS A 317 -2.60 12.36 4.56
C HIS A 317 -2.83 13.87 4.79
N TRP A 318 -3.88 14.27 5.52
CA TRP A 318 -4.04 15.65 5.97
C TRP A 318 -2.92 16.05 6.94
N PHE A 319 -2.64 15.22 7.95
CA PHE A 319 -1.53 15.47 8.87
C PHE A 319 -0.16 15.47 8.16
N ALA A 320 0.05 14.53 7.24
CA ALA A 320 1.27 14.51 6.43
C ALA A 320 1.42 15.78 5.58
N ALA A 321 0.32 16.28 5.02
CA ALA A 321 0.33 17.52 4.24
C ALA A 321 0.69 18.75 5.09
N ASP A 322 0.18 18.85 6.32
CA ASP A 322 0.50 19.93 7.27
C ASP A 322 2.01 19.97 7.56
N GLN A 323 2.59 18.81 7.88
CA GLN A 323 4.04 18.66 8.12
C GLN A 323 4.89 18.98 6.89
N ILE A 324 4.48 18.51 5.70
CA ILE A 324 5.17 18.81 4.43
C ILE A 324 5.13 20.32 4.15
N VAL A 325 3.99 21.00 4.39
CA VAL A 325 3.87 22.45 4.19
C VAL A 325 4.79 23.23 5.14
N GLY A 326 4.89 22.82 6.41
CA GLY A 326 5.83 23.41 7.36
C GLY A 326 7.28 23.30 6.87
N ARG A 327 7.71 22.09 6.49
CA ARG A 327 9.08 21.86 5.98
C ARG A 327 9.38 22.60 4.69
N LEU A 328 8.47 22.58 3.71
CA LEU A 328 8.63 23.30 2.45
C LEU A 328 8.63 24.83 2.65
N THR A 329 7.90 25.35 3.63
CA THR A 329 7.96 26.77 3.99
C THR A 329 9.33 27.14 4.54
N ASN A 330 9.92 26.31 5.41
CA ASN A 330 11.26 26.54 5.94
C ASN A 330 12.32 26.47 4.83
N VAL A 331 12.24 25.47 3.94
CA VAL A 331 13.12 25.34 2.77
C VAL A 331 13.05 26.58 1.87
N LEU A 332 11.83 27.11 1.64
CA LEU A 332 11.65 28.33 0.86
C LEU A 332 12.26 29.56 1.55
N TYR A 333 12.06 29.67 2.86
CA TYR A 333 12.64 30.76 3.67
C TYR A 333 14.17 30.73 3.65
N ASP A 334 14.77 29.55 3.78
CA ASP A 334 16.21 29.33 3.76
C ASP A 334 16.80 29.38 2.33
N SER A 335 15.97 29.62 1.29
CA SER A 335 16.36 29.62 -0.13
C SER A 335 17.04 28.32 -0.58
N GLN A 336 16.62 27.19 0.00
CA GLN A 336 17.13 25.86 -0.32
C GLN A 336 16.25 25.17 -1.37
N GLU A 337 16.79 24.13 -2.02
CA GLU A 337 16.01 23.26 -2.89
C GLU A 337 15.29 22.17 -2.08
N PRO A 338 13.99 21.94 -2.31
CA PRO A 338 13.25 20.89 -1.62
C PRO A 338 13.68 19.52 -2.11
N LYS A 339 13.57 18.51 -1.24
CA LYS A 339 13.82 17.13 -1.65
C LYS A 339 12.82 16.72 -2.74
N PRO A 340 13.24 16.04 -3.82
CA PRO A 340 12.36 15.72 -4.94
C PRO A 340 11.09 14.96 -4.53
N TYR A 341 11.20 14.00 -3.60
CA TYR A 341 10.06 13.21 -3.13
C TYR A 341 9.05 14.04 -2.34
N GLU A 342 9.49 15.05 -1.57
CA GLU A 342 8.59 15.92 -0.80
C GLU A 342 7.79 16.82 -1.73
N LEU A 343 8.44 17.37 -2.76
CA LEU A 343 7.76 18.18 -3.76
C LEU A 343 6.78 17.35 -4.61
N ASP A 344 7.13 16.11 -4.95
CA ASP A 344 6.22 15.19 -5.64
C ASP A 344 5.01 14.80 -4.77
N ALA A 345 5.23 14.54 -3.48
CA ALA A 345 4.15 14.32 -2.52
C ALA A 345 3.22 15.55 -2.45
N ALA A 346 3.79 16.75 -2.31
CA ALA A 346 3.04 18.01 -2.29
C ALA A 346 2.21 18.24 -3.57
N ARG A 347 2.77 17.94 -4.75
CA ARG A 347 2.05 17.99 -6.04
C ARG A 347 0.88 17.02 -6.12
N CYS A 348 0.99 15.84 -5.51
CA CYS A 348 -0.10 14.87 -5.47
C CYS A 348 -1.17 15.26 -4.46
N LEU A 349 -0.77 15.71 -3.27
CA LEU A 349 -1.67 16.16 -2.21
C LEU A 349 -2.47 17.41 -2.63
N SER A 350 -1.85 18.39 -3.28
CA SER A 350 -2.55 19.60 -3.78
C SER A 350 -3.68 19.28 -4.77
N LYS A 351 -3.63 18.13 -5.44
CA LYS A 351 -4.69 17.65 -6.34
C LYS A 351 -5.75 16.79 -5.64
N ALA A 352 -5.40 16.17 -4.51
CA ALA A 352 -6.24 15.24 -3.78
C ALA A 352 -7.08 15.93 -2.70
N LEU A 353 -6.44 16.72 -1.84
CA LEU A 353 -7.05 17.36 -0.67
C LEU A 353 -8.28 18.21 -1.00
N PRO A 354 -8.30 19.08 -2.05
CA PRO A 354 -9.48 19.88 -2.37
C PRO A 354 -10.72 19.02 -2.67
N ARG A 355 -10.51 17.88 -3.35
CA ARG A 355 -11.59 16.97 -3.76
C ARG A 355 -12.12 16.18 -2.57
N TRP A 356 -11.24 15.78 -1.65
CA TRP A 356 -11.65 15.14 -0.41
C TRP A 356 -12.45 16.12 0.43
N LEU A 357 -11.94 17.34 0.62
CA LEU A 357 -12.65 18.36 1.39
C LEU A 357 -14.04 18.65 0.82
N GLU A 358 -14.17 18.83 -0.49
CA GLU A 358 -15.47 19.01 -1.15
C GLU A 358 -16.42 17.83 -0.91
N LYS A 359 -15.93 16.59 -1.05
CA LYS A 359 -16.73 15.36 -0.86
C LYS A 359 -17.15 15.15 0.60
N ARG A 360 -16.34 15.55 1.58
CA ARG A 360 -16.56 15.26 3.01
C ARG A 360 -17.27 16.38 3.76
N ARG A 361 -17.27 17.62 3.24
CA ARG A 361 -17.91 18.77 3.91
C ARG A 361 -19.41 18.62 4.14
N SER A 362 -20.11 17.87 3.28
CA SER A 362 -21.55 17.63 3.38
C SER A 362 -21.91 16.44 4.29
N LEU A 363 -20.93 15.72 4.82
CA LEU A 363 -21.18 14.59 5.72
C LEU A 363 -21.57 15.08 7.13
N PRO A 364 -22.38 14.30 7.86
CA PRO A 364 -22.59 14.47 9.30
C PRO A 364 -21.26 14.54 10.08
N LEU A 365 -21.25 15.22 11.23
CA LEU A 365 -20.04 15.51 11.99
C LEU A 365 -19.29 14.23 12.42
N ASP A 366 -20.05 13.25 12.89
CA ASP A 366 -19.63 11.90 13.30
C ASP A 366 -18.99 11.09 12.17
N GLU A 367 -19.48 11.23 10.94
CA GLU A 367 -18.83 10.60 9.79
C GLU A 367 -17.63 11.40 9.28
N ARG A 368 -17.70 12.73 9.40
CA ARG A 368 -16.68 13.66 8.91
C ARG A 368 -15.38 13.53 9.68
N CYS A 369 -15.46 13.32 11.00
CA CYS A 369 -14.28 13.13 11.85
C CYS A 369 -13.47 11.88 11.48
N TYR A 370 -14.03 10.91 10.76
CA TYR A 370 -13.23 9.78 10.25
C TYR A 370 -12.23 10.21 9.16
N TYR A 371 -12.60 11.19 8.34
CA TYR A 371 -11.83 11.58 7.15
C TYR A 371 -11.03 12.86 7.32
N LEU A 372 -11.56 13.83 8.07
CA LEU A 372 -10.95 15.14 8.25
C LEU A 372 -10.41 15.28 9.67
N PRO A 373 -9.25 15.91 9.85
CA PRO A 373 -8.72 16.24 11.17
C PRO A 373 -9.55 17.34 11.85
N ASP A 374 -9.56 17.34 13.18
CA ASP A 374 -10.13 18.44 13.95
C ASP A 374 -9.28 19.72 13.83
N ARG A 375 -9.91 20.89 13.93
CA ARG A 375 -9.22 22.18 13.82
C ARG A 375 -8.10 22.34 14.86
N SER A 376 -8.27 21.81 16.07
CA SER A 376 -7.29 21.87 17.17
C SER A 376 -6.01 21.08 16.88
N THR A 377 -6.09 20.08 15.98
CA THR A 377 -4.99 19.18 15.66
C THR A 377 -4.13 19.64 14.48
N MET A 378 -4.41 20.81 13.90
CA MET A 378 -3.67 21.33 12.75
C MET A 378 -3.17 22.75 13.00
N GLU A 379 -2.04 23.12 12.39
CA GLU A 379 -1.60 24.52 12.39
C GLU A 379 -2.53 25.38 11.51
N LEU A 380 -2.72 24.96 10.26
CA LEU A 380 -3.59 25.61 9.29
C LEU A 380 -4.97 24.92 9.25
N SER A 381 -6.05 25.68 9.02
CA SER A 381 -7.32 25.02 8.70
C SER A 381 -7.22 24.27 7.36
N CYS A 382 -8.02 23.22 7.16
CA CYS A 382 -8.01 22.45 5.89
C CYS A 382 -8.04 23.33 4.61
N PRO A 383 -8.85 24.39 4.49
CA PRO A 383 -8.81 25.30 3.35
C PRO A 383 -7.48 26.08 3.24
N GLN A 384 -6.99 26.64 4.34
CA GLN A 384 -5.73 27.38 4.37
C GLN A 384 -4.53 26.49 4.00
N LEU A 385 -4.55 25.23 4.46
CA LEU A 385 -3.52 24.26 4.11
C LEU A 385 -3.50 23.98 2.60
N ILE A 386 -4.68 23.81 1.98
CA ILE A 386 -4.80 23.64 0.52
C ILE A 386 -4.18 24.84 -0.21
N ASP A 387 -4.56 26.06 0.18
CA ASP A 387 -4.09 27.28 -0.49
C ASP A 387 -2.57 27.41 -0.37
N ARG A 388 -2.04 27.20 0.84
CA ARG A 388 -0.60 27.25 1.10
C ARG A 388 0.18 26.18 0.33
N LEU A 389 -0.36 24.97 0.26
CA LEU A 389 0.24 23.88 -0.49
C LEU A 389 0.28 24.19 -2.00
N HIS A 390 -0.78 24.78 -2.56
CA HIS A 390 -0.80 25.22 -3.97
C HIS A 390 0.21 26.33 -4.25
N GLU A 391 0.33 27.30 -3.35
CA GLU A 391 1.28 28.40 -3.44
C GLU A 391 2.73 27.87 -3.46
N LEU A 392 3.09 27.02 -2.49
CA LEU A 392 4.43 26.43 -2.40
C LEU A 392 4.78 25.61 -3.65
N VAL A 393 3.89 24.73 -4.09
CA VAL A 393 4.11 23.91 -5.31
C VAL A 393 4.32 24.80 -6.53
N SER A 394 3.48 25.83 -6.70
CA SER A 394 3.61 26.76 -7.84
C SER A 394 4.93 27.53 -7.79
N THR A 395 5.34 27.95 -6.60
CA THR A 395 6.59 28.70 -6.38
C THR A 395 7.80 27.86 -6.75
N PHE A 396 7.92 26.63 -6.24
CA PHE A 396 9.03 25.74 -6.56
C PHE A 396 9.02 25.28 -8.03
N ASP A 397 7.85 25.06 -8.64
CA ASP A 397 7.74 24.73 -10.06
C ASP A 397 8.22 25.86 -10.99
N LEU A 398 8.00 27.13 -10.60
CA LEU A 398 8.50 28.29 -11.34
C LEU A 398 10.01 28.46 -11.17
N HIS A 399 10.54 28.33 -9.95
CA HIS A 399 11.98 28.41 -9.68
C HIS A 399 12.77 27.31 -10.41
N GLY A 400 12.25 26.08 -10.44
CA GLY A 400 12.85 24.96 -11.18
C GLY A 400 12.88 25.16 -12.70
N ARG A 401 11.95 25.94 -13.27
CA ARG A 401 11.98 26.32 -14.70
C ARG A 401 12.94 27.47 -14.98
N GLY A 402 13.11 28.40 -14.04
CA GLY A 402 14.09 29.48 -14.12
C GLY A 402 15.53 28.96 -14.13
N SER A 403 15.86 28.06 -13.21
CA SER A 403 17.20 27.45 -13.12
C SER A 403 17.57 26.62 -14.36
N LYS A 404 16.61 25.89 -14.95
CA LYS A 404 16.81 25.15 -16.21
C LYS A 404 17.02 26.06 -17.43
N LYS A 405 16.41 27.25 -17.48
CA LYS A 405 16.67 28.21 -18.57
C LYS A 405 18.09 28.79 -18.49
N THR A 406 18.60 29.02 -17.29
CA THR A 406 19.99 29.50 -17.09
C THR A 406 21.01 28.42 -17.45
N GLN A 407 20.74 27.14 -17.16
CA GLN A 407 21.63 26.04 -17.52
C GLN A 407 21.68 25.74 -19.03
N VAL A 408 20.57 25.92 -19.74
CA VAL A 408 20.54 25.82 -21.22
C VAL A 408 21.16 27.06 -21.89
N GLY A 409 21.09 28.23 -21.24
CA GLY A 409 21.73 29.46 -21.72
C GLY A 409 23.25 29.49 -21.58
N ILE A 410 23.84 28.72 -20.66
CA ILE A 410 25.30 28.62 -20.48
C ILE A 410 25.92 27.58 -21.44
N LEU A 411 25.13 26.67 -22.01
CA LEU A 411 25.61 25.66 -22.99
C LEU A 411 25.50 26.10 -24.45
N LEU A 412 25.06 27.33 -24.73
CA LEU A 412 24.86 27.85 -26.09
C LEU A 412 25.58 29.19 -26.37
N SER A 413 26.59 29.56 -25.57
CA SER A 413 27.35 30.81 -25.79
C SER A 413 28.82 30.65 -26.23
N ASP A 414 29.34 29.43 -26.40
CA ASP A 414 30.74 29.22 -26.81
C ASP A 414 30.88 28.37 -28.08
N VAL A 415 30.24 28.78 -29.19
CA VAL A 415 30.70 28.40 -30.54
C VAL A 415 30.29 29.51 -31.52
N ASP A 416 31.09 30.56 -31.62
CA ASP A 416 31.25 31.33 -32.86
C ASP A 416 32.46 32.26 -32.74
N SER A 417 33.64 31.77 -33.17
CA SER A 417 34.65 32.63 -33.79
C SER A 417 35.23 31.90 -35.02
N PRO A 418 35.31 32.56 -36.19
CA PRO A 418 35.78 31.93 -37.42
C PRO A 418 37.23 32.32 -37.67
N GLU A 419 38.20 31.42 -37.47
CA GLU A 419 39.52 31.56 -38.09
C GLU A 419 40.31 30.26 -38.14
N GLU A 420 41.10 30.11 -39.20
CA GLU A 420 42.08 29.06 -39.52
C GLU A 420 41.59 27.72 -40.11
N SER A 421 41.20 27.79 -41.38
CA SER A 421 41.49 26.72 -42.36
C SER A 421 42.80 27.03 -43.10
N ALA A 422 43.92 26.43 -42.69
CA ALA A 422 45.07 26.19 -43.57
C ALA A 422 46.10 25.25 -42.91
N LYS A 423 46.58 24.27 -43.70
CA LYS A 423 47.74 23.36 -43.49
C LYS A 423 47.40 22.09 -42.70
N LEU A 424 47.74 20.87 -43.10
CA LEU A 424 48.59 20.28 -44.16
C LEU A 424 48.03 18.85 -44.38
N ARG A 425 47.91 18.35 -45.62
CA ARG A 425 48.70 17.22 -46.16
C ARG A 425 49.10 16.12 -45.17
#